data_AF-A0A813KT52-F1
#
_entry.id   AF-A0A813KT52-F1
#
_cell.length_a   1.000
_cell.length_b   1.000
_cell.length_c   1.000
_cell.angle_alpha   90.00
_cell.angle_beta   90.00
_cell.angle_gamma   90.00
#
_symmetry.space_group_name_H-M   'P 1'
#
loop_
_entity.id
_entity.type
_entity.pdbx_description
1 polymer ?
#
loop_
_entity_poly.entity_id
_entity_poly.type
_entity_poly.pdbx_seq_one_letter_code
_entity_poly.pdbx_strand_id
1 'polypeptide(L)'
;LLAELSSAARGLSAALQGKLKTLQAQADGASQTDDEIRTSLLCWLEDVRQAYWQPLSGHARDLFLAGLCCPQAVLDKVEVSLGSKTEDQHILQLANGTSGNGVTVAHSSMDDAAVMCRLLECHTGKAVKVADLWKAFTCIQGTGPSPSNVLKRRFGMALATLHPLGLHLPVSGKSDGDQSLSGWRVRKRHFGRVWLKPRCEPQEELYAAREAAAALARQ
;
A
#
# COMPACT_ATOMS: atom_id res chain seq x y z
N LEU A 1 -15.89 14.05 -9.01
CA LEU A 1 -16.51 12.75 -8.68
C LEU A 1 -16.68 11.83 -9.90
N LEU A 2 -17.56 12.10 -10.86
CA LEU A 2 -17.83 11.18 -11.99
C LEU A 2 -16.57 10.87 -12.84
N ALA A 3 -15.72 11.86 -13.08
CA ALA A 3 -14.44 11.66 -13.77
C ALA A 3 -13.49 10.70 -13.03
N GLU A 4 -13.45 10.77 -11.70
CA GLU A 4 -12.66 9.86 -10.86
C GLU A 4 -13.25 8.45 -10.85
N LEU A 5 -14.58 8.35 -10.79
CA LEU A 5 -15.30 7.08 -10.93
C LEU A 5 -15.01 6.42 -12.27
N SER A 6 -14.99 7.17 -13.37
CA SER A 6 -14.63 6.63 -14.70
C SER A 6 -13.19 6.14 -14.78
N SER A 7 -12.27 6.80 -14.08
CA SER A 7 -10.89 6.33 -13.97
C SER A 7 -10.80 5.00 -13.20
N ALA A 8 -11.55 4.87 -12.10
CA ALA A 8 -11.61 3.66 -11.28
C ALA A 8 -12.37 2.50 -11.95
N ALA A 9 -13.36 2.81 -12.79
CA ALA A 9 -14.21 1.86 -13.50
C ALA A 9 -13.52 1.15 -14.69
N ARG A 10 -12.26 1.49 -15.00
CA ARG A 10 -11.50 0.91 -16.13
C ARG A 10 -11.37 -0.62 -16.10
N GLY A 11 -11.48 -1.24 -14.92
CA GLY A 11 -11.45 -2.69 -14.75
C GLY A 11 -12.83 -3.38 -14.80
N LEU A 12 -13.92 -2.62 -14.90
CA LEU A 12 -15.29 -3.17 -14.93
C LEU A 12 -15.67 -3.63 -16.34
N SER A 13 -16.80 -4.32 -16.48
CA SER A 13 -17.30 -4.81 -17.76
C SER A 13 -17.65 -3.66 -18.70
N ALA A 14 -17.57 -3.89 -20.00
CA ALA A 14 -17.92 -2.88 -21.01
C ALA A 14 -19.34 -2.33 -20.83
N ALA A 15 -20.28 -3.17 -20.38
CA ALA A 15 -21.65 -2.76 -20.10
C ALA A 15 -21.73 -1.72 -18.97
N LEU A 16 -21.03 -1.96 -17.86
CA LEU A 16 -21.01 -1.04 -16.71
C LEU A 16 -20.23 0.24 -17.02
N GLN A 17 -19.13 0.14 -17.77
CA GLN A 17 -18.42 1.31 -18.27
C GLN A 17 -19.29 2.16 -19.20
N GLY A 18 -20.08 1.51 -20.07
CA GLY A 18 -21.03 2.18 -20.96
C GLY A 18 -22.07 2.99 -20.19
N LYS A 19 -22.71 2.38 -19.18
CA LYS A 19 -23.69 3.06 -18.31
C LYS A 19 -23.11 4.29 -17.60
N LEU A 20 -21.88 4.19 -17.08
CA LEU A 20 -21.21 5.32 -16.43
C LEU A 20 -20.89 6.46 -17.41
N LYS A 21 -20.50 6.13 -18.65
CA LYS A 21 -20.29 7.15 -19.70
C LYS A 21 -21.59 7.84 -20.09
N THR A 22 -22.70 7.11 -20.19
CA THR A 22 -24.02 7.69 -20.41
C THR A 22 -24.40 8.64 -19.28
N LEU A 23 -24.15 8.25 -18.03
CA LEU A 23 -24.34 9.11 -16.86
C LEU A 23 -23.50 10.39 -16.90
N GLN A 24 -22.24 10.29 -17.32
CA GLN A 24 -21.39 11.47 -17.50
C GLN A 24 -21.94 12.41 -18.58
N ALA A 25 -22.29 11.88 -19.75
CA ALA A 25 -22.86 12.67 -20.83
C ALA A 25 -24.19 13.33 -20.44
N GLN A 26 -25.00 12.67 -19.59
CA GLN A 26 -26.24 13.22 -19.05
C GLN A 26 -26.01 14.31 -18.01
N ALA A 27 -24.99 14.16 -17.16
CA ALA A 27 -24.61 15.18 -16.18
C ALA A 27 -23.98 16.42 -16.83
N ASP A 28 -23.26 16.24 -17.95
CA ASP A 28 -22.68 17.35 -18.72
C ASP A 28 -23.73 18.08 -19.57
N GLY A 29 -24.87 17.43 -19.86
CA GLY A 29 -26.02 18.05 -20.52
C GLY A 29 -26.94 18.75 -19.52
N ALA A 30 -27.32 20.00 -19.77
CA ALA A 30 -28.17 20.82 -18.89
C ALA A 30 -29.64 20.34 -18.75
N SER A 31 -29.94 19.08 -19.08
CA SER A 31 -31.29 18.54 -19.21
C SER A 31 -31.75 17.68 -18.03
N GLN A 32 -30.86 17.33 -17.09
CA GLN A 32 -31.22 16.50 -15.93
C GLN A 32 -31.08 17.26 -14.62
N THR A 33 -31.93 16.90 -13.67
CA THR A 33 -31.85 17.37 -12.29
C THR A 33 -30.82 16.58 -11.50
N ASP A 34 -30.24 17.18 -10.46
CA ASP A 34 -29.26 16.50 -9.58
C ASP A 34 -29.82 15.21 -8.96
N ASP A 35 -31.13 15.13 -8.70
CA ASP A 35 -31.79 13.95 -8.16
C ASP A 35 -31.84 12.78 -9.16
N GLU A 36 -32.01 13.07 -10.46
CA GLU A 36 -31.98 12.06 -11.53
C GLU A 36 -30.57 11.50 -11.70
N ILE A 37 -29.54 12.35 -11.63
CA ILE A 37 -28.14 11.95 -11.68
C ILE A 37 -27.80 11.07 -10.48
N ARG A 38 -28.23 11.48 -9.27
CA ARG A 38 -28.01 10.70 -8.04
C ARG A 38 -28.67 9.33 -8.11
N THR A 39 -29.93 9.29 -8.53
CA THR A 39 -30.68 8.02 -8.66
C THR A 39 -30.00 7.09 -9.66
N SER A 40 -29.60 7.62 -10.80
CA SER A 40 -28.97 6.83 -11.85
C SER A 40 -27.56 6.33 -11.44
N LEU A 41 -26.81 7.13 -10.68
CA LEU A 41 -25.54 6.70 -10.08
C LEU A 41 -25.73 5.58 -9.05
N LEU A 42 -26.77 5.65 -8.21
CA LEU A 42 -27.09 4.60 -7.25
C LEU A 42 -27.46 3.29 -7.96
N CYS A 43 -28.27 3.36 -9.02
CA CYS A 43 -28.58 2.18 -9.84
C CYS A 43 -27.32 1.57 -10.46
N TRP A 44 -26.41 2.40 -10.97
CA TRP A 44 -25.13 1.93 -11.50
C TRP A 44 -24.27 1.25 -10.44
N LEU A 45 -24.17 1.84 -9.24
CA LEU A 45 -23.43 1.24 -8.11
C LEU A 45 -24.02 -0.10 -7.69
N GLU A 46 -25.35 -0.22 -7.69
CA GLU A 46 -26.04 -1.48 -7.40
C GLU A 46 -25.73 -2.52 -8.47
N ASP A 47 -25.73 -2.16 -9.75
CA ASP A 47 -25.33 -3.08 -10.82
C ASP A 47 -23.86 -3.54 -10.67
N VAL A 48 -22.95 -2.65 -10.27
CA VAL A 48 -21.55 -3.00 -9.98
C VAL A 48 -21.47 -3.98 -8.82
N ARG A 49 -22.22 -3.72 -7.74
CA ARG A 49 -22.32 -4.61 -6.58
C ARG A 49 -22.83 -5.98 -6.98
N GLN A 50 -23.89 -6.06 -7.77
CA GLN A 50 -24.43 -7.31 -8.26
C GLN A 50 -23.50 -8.02 -9.25
N ALA A 51 -22.66 -7.32 -10.00
CA ALA A 51 -21.75 -7.98 -10.94
C ALA A 51 -20.46 -8.49 -10.27
N TYR A 52 -19.94 -7.76 -9.28
CA TYR A 52 -18.58 -7.98 -8.76
C TYR A 52 -18.50 -8.26 -7.26
N TRP A 53 -19.52 -7.88 -6.49
CA TRP A 53 -19.64 -8.18 -5.06
C TRP A 53 -20.67 -9.29 -4.82
N GLN A 54 -20.63 -10.33 -5.66
CA GLN A 54 -21.39 -11.54 -5.40
C GLN A 54 -20.74 -12.34 -4.26
N PRO A 55 -21.54 -12.97 -3.38
CA PRO A 55 -21.03 -13.93 -2.42
C PRO A 55 -20.18 -14.97 -3.14
N LEU A 56 -19.03 -15.32 -2.55
CA LEU A 56 -18.29 -16.49 -3.02
C LEU A 56 -19.25 -17.68 -3.04
N SER A 57 -19.26 -18.43 -4.13
CA SER A 57 -20.09 -19.63 -4.31
C SER A 57 -19.25 -20.83 -4.73
N GLY A 58 -19.80 -22.03 -4.55
CA GLY A 58 -19.15 -23.30 -4.88
C GLY A 58 -17.79 -23.48 -4.20
N HIS A 59 -16.85 -24.12 -4.91
CA HIS A 59 -15.57 -24.51 -4.35
C HIS A 59 -14.72 -23.34 -3.81
N ALA A 60 -14.84 -22.14 -4.40
CA ALA A 60 -14.16 -20.95 -3.90
C ALA A 60 -14.72 -20.49 -2.55
N ARG A 61 -16.05 -20.59 -2.37
CA ARG A 61 -16.70 -20.40 -1.07
C ARG A 61 -16.24 -21.45 -0.08
N ASP A 62 -16.19 -22.71 -0.50
CA ASP A 62 -15.84 -23.82 0.39
C ASP A 62 -14.38 -23.73 0.84
N LEU A 63 -13.46 -23.32 -0.03
CA LEU A 63 -12.07 -23.05 0.34
C LEU A 63 -11.92 -21.81 1.23
N PHE A 64 -12.68 -20.75 0.95
CA PHE A 64 -12.69 -19.55 1.78
C PHE A 64 -13.28 -19.84 3.18
N LEU A 65 -14.39 -20.56 3.23
CA LEU A 65 -15.00 -21.06 4.45
C LEU A 65 -14.10 -22.08 5.14
N ALA A 66 -13.42 -22.98 4.44
CA ALA A 66 -12.46 -23.89 5.06
C ALA A 66 -11.25 -23.15 5.66
N GLY A 67 -10.82 -22.06 5.02
CA GLY A 67 -9.82 -21.15 5.58
C GLY A 67 -10.33 -20.37 6.80
N LEU A 68 -11.62 -20.02 6.85
CA LEU A 68 -12.27 -19.39 8.00
C LEU A 68 -12.70 -20.38 9.09
N CYS A 69 -12.96 -21.64 8.73
CA CYS A 69 -13.21 -22.78 9.61
C CYS A 69 -11.89 -23.36 10.12
N CYS A 70 -10.86 -22.52 10.25
CA CYS A 70 -9.78 -22.80 11.17
C CYS A 70 -10.41 -23.13 12.53
N PRO A 71 -9.98 -24.21 13.22
CA PRO A 71 -10.45 -24.51 14.56
C PRO A 71 -10.39 -23.25 15.41
N GLN A 72 -11.38 -22.99 16.28
CA GLN A 72 -11.41 -21.77 17.08
C GLN A 72 -10.07 -21.55 17.81
N ALA A 73 -9.39 -22.61 18.24
CA ALA A 73 -8.05 -22.53 18.82
C ALA A 73 -6.94 -22.00 17.88
N VAL A 74 -7.08 -22.16 16.56
CA VAL A 74 -6.20 -21.57 15.53
C VAL A 74 -6.60 -20.12 15.28
N LEU A 75 -7.89 -19.81 15.20
CA LEU A 75 -8.36 -18.42 15.11
C LEU A 75 -7.96 -17.63 16.35
N ASP A 76 -8.17 -18.15 17.56
CA ASP A 76 -7.73 -17.54 18.82
C ASP A 76 -6.22 -17.38 18.86
N LYS A 77 -5.44 -18.31 18.31
CA LYS A 77 -3.97 -18.15 18.19
C LYS A 77 -3.59 -17.08 17.16
N VAL A 78 -4.29 -17.03 16.03
CA VAL A 78 -4.07 -16.04 14.97
C VAL A 78 -4.56 -14.66 15.41
N GLU A 79 -5.63 -14.57 16.17
CA GLU A 79 -6.21 -13.35 16.74
C GLU A 79 -5.45 -12.92 18.00
N VAL A 80 -4.85 -13.83 18.76
CA VAL A 80 -3.82 -13.50 19.76
C VAL A 80 -2.53 -13.05 19.08
N SER A 81 -2.14 -13.60 17.92
CA SER A 81 -0.98 -13.10 17.16
C SER A 81 -1.26 -11.73 16.53
N LEU A 82 -2.28 -11.63 15.68
CA LEU A 82 -2.70 -10.42 14.95
C LEU A 82 -3.32 -9.35 15.85
N GLY A 83 -4.01 -9.75 16.92
CA GLY A 83 -4.62 -8.87 17.93
C GLY A 83 -3.75 -8.68 19.17
N SER A 84 -2.55 -9.28 19.22
CA SER A 84 -1.52 -8.74 20.12
C SER A 84 -1.20 -7.35 19.62
N LYS A 85 -1.63 -6.35 20.39
CA LYS A 85 -1.31 -4.93 20.16
C LYS A 85 0.20 -4.67 20.00
N THR A 86 1.03 -5.66 20.34
CA THR A 86 2.47 -5.70 20.12
C THR A 86 2.87 -5.74 18.66
N GLU A 87 2.24 -6.52 17.77
CA GLU A 87 2.69 -6.62 16.36
C GLU A 87 2.46 -5.32 15.59
N ASP A 88 1.28 -4.71 15.72
CA ASP A 88 1.00 -3.37 15.19
C ASP A 88 1.90 -2.29 15.81
N GLN A 89 2.23 -2.41 17.11
CA GLN A 89 3.14 -1.51 17.79
C GLN A 89 4.59 -1.68 17.31
N HIS A 90 5.03 -2.91 16.99
CA HIS A 90 6.34 -3.20 16.40
C HIS A 90 6.41 -2.70 14.94
N ILE A 91 5.35 -2.85 14.15
CA ILE A 91 5.26 -2.30 12.80
C ILE A 91 5.26 -0.76 12.84
N LEU A 92 4.53 -0.15 13.77
CA LEU A 92 4.56 1.29 14.04
C LEU A 92 5.94 1.77 14.48
N GLN A 93 6.61 1.02 15.36
CA GLN A 93 7.97 1.30 15.82
C GLN A 93 8.99 1.23 14.69
N LEU A 94 8.89 0.21 13.83
CA LEU A 94 9.71 0.08 12.62
C LEU A 94 9.47 1.22 11.63
N ALA A 95 8.20 1.59 11.39
CA ALA A 95 7.86 2.72 10.51
C ALA A 95 8.39 4.06 11.06
N ASN A 96 8.19 4.31 12.36
CA ASN A 96 8.62 5.53 13.04
C ASN A 96 10.14 5.55 13.35
N GLY A 97 10.83 4.42 13.18
CA GLY A 97 12.26 4.28 13.51
C GLY A 97 12.55 4.33 15.01
N THR A 98 11.54 4.06 15.85
CA THR A 98 11.67 4.02 17.31
C THR A 98 11.86 2.58 17.76
N SER A 99 13.07 2.21 18.15
CA SER A 99 13.31 0.89 18.75
C SER A 99 12.56 0.79 20.09
N GLY A 100 11.91 -0.34 20.36
CA GLY A 100 10.92 -0.50 21.45
C GLY A 100 11.42 -0.28 22.88
N ASN A 101 12.72 -0.04 23.08
CA ASN A 101 13.26 0.46 24.33
C ASN A 101 13.49 1.95 24.16
N GLY A 102 12.74 2.79 24.88
CA GLY A 102 12.81 4.27 24.87
C GLY A 102 14.15 4.90 25.26
N VAL A 103 15.25 4.20 25.04
CA VAL A 103 16.61 4.72 25.06
C VAL A 103 16.86 5.36 23.70
N THR A 104 16.81 6.69 23.66
CA THR A 104 17.40 7.49 22.59
C THR A 104 18.90 7.25 22.61
N VAL A 105 19.37 6.17 21.97
CA VAL A 105 20.79 5.96 21.74
C VAL A 105 21.19 6.93 20.63
N ALA A 106 21.77 8.05 21.06
CA ALA A 106 22.52 8.93 20.19
C ALA A 106 23.51 8.08 19.36
N HIS A 107 23.39 8.17 18.04
CA HIS A 107 24.30 7.58 17.03
C HIS A 107 24.28 6.04 16.82
N SER A 108 23.28 5.28 17.27
CA SER A 108 23.16 3.87 16.85
C SER A 108 22.63 3.75 15.42
N SER A 109 23.30 2.97 14.59
CA SER A 109 22.87 2.52 13.26
C SER A 109 21.34 2.37 13.19
N MET A 110 20.69 3.04 12.24
CA MET A 110 19.27 2.81 11.98
C MET A 110 19.01 1.29 11.93
N ASP A 111 17.99 0.83 12.65
CA ASP A 111 17.58 -0.56 12.63
C ASP A 111 17.40 -1.01 11.17
N ASP A 112 18.18 -2.00 10.75
CA ASP A 112 18.24 -2.42 9.35
C ASP A 112 16.87 -2.89 8.85
N ALA A 113 16.04 -3.43 9.75
CA ALA A 113 14.66 -3.80 9.46
C ALA A 113 13.77 -2.57 9.18
N ALA A 114 13.93 -1.49 9.95
CA ALA A 114 13.23 -0.23 9.72
C ALA A 114 13.65 0.42 8.39
N VAL A 115 14.96 0.42 8.08
CA VAL A 115 15.47 0.87 6.77
C VAL A 115 14.87 0.06 5.64
N MET A 116 14.84 -1.28 5.79
CA MET A 116 14.27 -2.17 4.78
C MET A 116 12.76 -1.93 4.59
N CYS A 117 12.02 -1.70 5.68
CA CYS A 117 10.60 -1.39 5.62
C CYS A 117 10.34 -0.12 4.80
N ARG A 118 11.09 0.96 5.09
CA ARG A 118 11.01 2.22 4.35
C ARG A 118 11.38 2.04 2.88
N LEU A 119 12.42 1.28 2.57
CA LEU A 119 12.81 1.00 1.18
C LEU A 119 11.69 0.27 0.41
N LEU A 120 11.02 -0.68 1.04
CA LEU A 120 9.86 -1.36 0.44
C LEU A 120 8.69 -0.39 0.22
N GLU A 121 8.41 0.48 1.18
CA GLU A 121 7.35 1.50 1.08
C GLU A 121 7.63 2.53 -0.03
N CYS A 122 8.86 3.03 -0.13
CA CYS A 122 9.29 4.01 -1.13
C CYS A 122 9.28 3.45 -2.57
N HIS A 123 9.41 2.13 -2.75
CA HIS A 123 9.43 1.55 -4.09
C HIS A 123 8.04 1.56 -4.74
N THR A 124 7.91 2.00 -5.98
CA THR A 124 6.63 1.95 -6.70
C THR A 124 6.35 0.54 -7.22
N GLY A 125 5.08 0.11 -7.17
CA GLY A 125 4.66 -1.22 -7.65
C GLY A 125 4.53 -2.28 -6.56
N LYS A 126 4.10 -3.49 -6.97
CA LYS A 126 3.78 -4.60 -6.06
C LYS A 126 4.97 -5.50 -5.71
N ALA A 127 6.05 -5.45 -6.49
CA ALA A 127 7.23 -6.26 -6.29
C ALA A 127 8.51 -5.50 -6.67
N VAL A 128 9.59 -5.75 -5.95
CA VAL A 128 10.90 -5.12 -6.13
C VAL A 128 11.97 -6.20 -6.29
N LYS A 129 13.00 -5.97 -7.12
CA LYS A 129 14.12 -6.91 -7.23
C LYS A 129 15.00 -6.83 -5.98
N VAL A 130 15.48 -7.97 -5.51
CA VAL A 130 16.39 -8.02 -4.34
C VAL A 130 17.68 -7.24 -4.62
N ALA A 131 18.17 -7.26 -5.86
CA ALA A 131 19.35 -6.49 -6.29
C ALA A 131 19.15 -4.97 -6.15
N ASP A 132 17.96 -4.46 -6.48
CA ASP A 132 17.65 -3.03 -6.38
C ASP A 132 17.53 -2.60 -4.91
N LEU A 133 16.89 -3.44 -4.06
CA LEU A 133 16.84 -3.23 -2.61
C LEU A 133 18.24 -3.22 -2.00
N TRP A 134 19.09 -4.17 -2.38
CA TRP A 134 20.47 -4.25 -1.91
C TRP A 134 21.25 -2.98 -2.25
N LYS A 135 21.17 -2.51 -3.50
CA LYS A 135 21.82 -1.27 -3.93
C LYS A 135 21.37 -0.07 -3.11
N ALA A 136 20.06 0.08 -2.89
CA ALA A 136 19.50 1.16 -2.09
C ALA A 136 19.93 1.07 -0.61
N PHE A 137 19.92 -0.13 -0.03
CA PHE A 137 20.37 -0.38 1.34
C PHE A 137 21.84 -0.02 1.54
N THR A 138 22.72 -0.42 0.62
CA THR A 138 24.16 -0.07 0.69
C THR A 138 24.41 1.43 0.54
N CYS A 139 23.59 2.13 -0.27
CA CYS A 139 23.70 3.57 -0.46
C CYS A 139 23.39 4.34 0.83
N ILE A 140 22.36 3.92 1.58
CA ILE A 140 21.97 4.54 2.85
C ILE A 140 23.02 4.31 3.94
N GLN A 141 23.67 3.14 3.95
CA GLN A 141 24.64 2.77 4.98
C GLN A 141 26.02 3.45 4.78
N GLY A 142 26.17 4.28 3.74
CA GLY A 142 27.37 5.10 3.51
C GLY A 142 28.66 4.31 3.28
N THR A 143 28.56 3.02 3.00
CA THR A 143 29.74 2.18 2.79
C THR A 143 30.28 2.38 1.39
N GLY A 144 31.60 2.62 1.28
CA GLY A 144 32.32 2.75 0.01
C GLY A 144 32.26 1.51 -0.90
N PRO A 145 33.04 1.48 -2.00
CA PRO A 145 32.78 0.64 -3.18
C PRO A 145 32.87 -0.89 -2.98
N SER A 146 33.18 -1.39 -1.79
CA SER A 146 33.15 -2.83 -1.48
C SER A 146 32.27 -3.09 -0.26
N PRO A 147 31.05 -3.64 -0.43
CA PRO A 147 30.19 -3.96 0.68
C PRO A 147 30.75 -5.18 1.43
N SER A 148 31.03 -4.99 2.72
CA SER A 148 31.54 -6.06 3.59
C SER A 148 30.53 -7.21 3.71
N ASN A 149 31.03 -8.44 3.95
CA ASN A 149 30.17 -9.60 4.24
C ASN A 149 29.23 -9.34 5.43
N VAL A 150 29.63 -8.46 6.35
CA VAL A 150 28.80 -8.00 7.47
C VAL A 150 27.56 -7.27 6.96
N LEU A 151 27.69 -6.38 5.98
CA LEU A 151 26.56 -5.63 5.43
C LEU A 151 25.58 -6.54 4.67
N LYS A 152 26.09 -7.53 3.93
CA LYS A 152 25.25 -8.55 3.28
C LYS A 152 24.44 -9.35 4.30
N ARG A 153 25.08 -9.75 5.40
CA ARG A 153 24.40 -10.45 6.50
C ARG A 153 23.32 -9.57 7.14
N ARG A 154 23.62 -8.30 7.42
CA ARG A 154 22.66 -7.32 7.96
C ARG A 154 21.44 -7.14 7.05
N PHE A 155 21.65 -6.98 5.75
CA PHE A 155 20.58 -6.93 4.76
C PHE A 155 19.72 -8.19 4.74
N GLY A 156 20.36 -9.37 4.73
CA GLY A 156 19.67 -10.65 4.76
C GLY A 156 18.84 -10.84 6.03
N MET A 157 19.39 -10.47 7.18
CA MET A 157 18.68 -10.48 8.47
C MET A 157 17.50 -9.52 8.46
N ALA A 158 17.65 -8.29 7.95
CA ALA A 158 16.56 -7.34 7.85
C ALA A 158 15.39 -7.88 7.01
N LEU A 159 15.67 -8.46 5.83
CA LEU A 159 14.64 -9.12 5.03
C LEU A 159 14.03 -10.32 5.77
N ALA A 160 14.84 -11.16 6.39
CA ALA A 160 14.34 -12.31 7.15
C ALA A 160 13.43 -11.88 8.32
N THR A 161 13.72 -10.76 8.98
CA THR A 161 12.89 -10.19 10.06
C THR A 161 11.55 -9.69 9.56
N LEU A 162 11.48 -9.06 8.38
CA LEU A 162 10.22 -8.53 7.84
C LEU A 162 9.30 -9.61 7.23
N HIS A 163 9.83 -10.80 6.92
CA HIS A 163 9.06 -11.89 6.33
C HIS A 163 7.97 -12.47 7.27
N PRO A 164 8.27 -12.89 8.52
CA PRO A 164 7.26 -13.39 9.45
C PRO A 164 6.24 -12.32 9.86
N LEU A 165 6.63 -11.03 9.84
CA LEU A 165 5.71 -9.90 10.05
C LEU A 165 4.72 -9.70 8.89
N GLY A 166 4.77 -10.55 7.86
CA GLY A 166 3.82 -10.53 6.76
C GLY A 166 3.96 -9.32 5.84
N LEU A 167 5.05 -8.54 5.93
CA LEU A 167 5.26 -7.32 5.15
C LEU A 167 5.66 -7.60 3.70
N HIS A 168 6.21 -8.78 3.43
CA HIS A 168 6.50 -9.21 2.07
C HIS A 168 6.54 -10.73 1.89
N LEU A 169 6.51 -11.15 0.62
CA LEU A 169 6.68 -12.53 0.18
C LEU A 169 7.84 -12.63 -0.82
N PRO A 170 8.73 -13.62 -0.69
CA PRO A 170 9.69 -13.92 -1.74
C PRO A 170 8.96 -14.43 -2.98
N VAL A 171 9.40 -13.97 -4.16
CA VAL A 171 8.89 -14.41 -5.46
C VAL A 171 10.09 -14.75 -6.33
N SER A 172 10.16 -16.01 -6.76
CA SER A 172 11.13 -16.41 -7.78
C SER A 172 10.79 -15.68 -9.07
N GLY A 173 11.75 -14.94 -9.63
CA GLY A 173 11.65 -14.54 -11.03
C GLY A 173 11.76 -15.77 -11.91
N LYS A 174 11.06 -15.76 -13.05
CA LYS A 174 11.42 -16.65 -14.16
C LYS A 174 12.77 -16.14 -14.69
N SER A 175 13.85 -16.75 -14.22
CA SER A 175 15.17 -16.61 -14.81
C SER A 175 15.31 -17.73 -15.81
N ASP A 176 15.45 -17.40 -17.09
CA ASP A 176 15.94 -18.36 -18.10
C ASP A 176 17.38 -18.71 -17.72
N GLY A 177 17.57 -19.84 -17.04
CA GLY A 177 18.85 -20.53 -16.91
C GLY A 177 19.92 -19.93 -15.97
N ASP A 178 19.75 -18.71 -15.43
CA ASP A 178 20.76 -18.13 -14.53
C ASP A 178 20.42 -18.40 -13.05
N GLN A 179 21.31 -19.12 -12.36
CA GLN A 179 21.25 -19.43 -10.91
C GLN A 179 21.61 -18.21 -10.03
N SER A 180 21.94 -17.06 -10.62
CA SER A 180 22.24 -15.87 -9.85
C SER A 180 21.01 -15.34 -9.11
N LEU A 181 21.24 -14.77 -7.92
CA LEU A 181 20.20 -14.11 -7.11
C LEU A 181 19.54 -12.91 -7.82
N SER A 182 19.99 -12.55 -9.03
CA SER A 182 19.49 -11.44 -9.84
C SER A 182 18.00 -11.57 -10.19
N GLY A 183 17.48 -12.79 -10.28
CA GLY A 183 16.09 -13.08 -10.59
C GLY A 183 15.12 -12.90 -9.41
N TRP A 184 15.62 -12.86 -8.17
CA TRP A 184 14.76 -12.85 -6.99
C TRP A 184 14.07 -11.51 -6.80
N ARG A 185 12.77 -11.59 -6.51
CA ARG A 185 11.93 -10.44 -6.21
C ARG A 185 11.27 -10.62 -4.85
N VAL A 186 10.95 -9.48 -4.25
CA VAL A 186 10.18 -9.40 -3.02
C VAL A 186 8.85 -8.74 -3.38
N ARG A 187 7.74 -9.46 -3.21
CA ARG A 187 6.39 -8.93 -3.39
C ARG A 187 5.89 -8.34 -2.08
N LYS A 188 5.55 -7.05 -2.12
CA LYS A 188 5.00 -6.33 -0.97
C LYS A 188 3.61 -6.85 -0.65
N ARG A 189 3.35 -7.11 0.63
CA ARG A 189 1.99 -7.36 1.12
C ARG A 189 1.44 -6.04 1.61
N HIS A 190 0.37 -5.58 0.99
CA HIS A 190 -0.28 -4.33 1.38
C HIS A 190 -1.13 -4.59 2.62
N PHE A 191 -0.55 -4.43 3.81
CA PHE A 191 -1.33 -4.15 5.02
C PHE A 191 -1.24 -2.66 5.34
N GLY A 192 -2.37 -2.07 5.74
CA GLY A 192 -2.62 -0.65 5.64
C GLY A 192 -1.68 0.25 6.43
N ARG A 193 -0.77 0.94 5.72
CA ARG A 193 -0.56 2.40 5.77
C ARG A 193 -0.31 2.86 4.34
N VAL A 194 -1.33 3.47 3.73
CA VAL A 194 -1.46 4.92 3.53
C VAL A 194 -0.24 5.46 2.81
N TRP A 195 -0.47 5.81 1.53
CA TRP A 195 0.28 6.86 0.89
C TRP A 195 0.32 8.02 1.88
N LEU A 196 1.45 8.24 2.55
CA LEU A 196 1.77 9.56 3.03
C LEU A 196 1.99 10.40 1.78
N LYS A 197 0.89 10.79 1.12
CA LYS A 197 0.86 12.10 0.50
C LYS A 197 1.41 13.03 1.59
N PRO A 198 2.40 13.89 1.29
CA PRO A 198 2.68 15.02 2.15
C PRO A 198 1.34 15.60 2.56
N ARG A 199 1.14 15.94 3.84
CA ARG A 199 -0.02 16.78 4.20
C ARG A 199 0.00 17.90 3.17
N CYS A 200 -1.01 17.91 2.31
CA CYS A 200 -1.32 19.13 1.60
C CYS A 200 -1.70 20.03 2.77
N GLU A 201 -0.80 20.94 3.14
CA GLU A 201 -1.12 22.09 3.97
C GLU A 201 -2.53 22.54 3.57
N PRO A 202 -3.44 22.78 4.54
CA PRO A 202 -4.78 23.22 4.22
C PRO A 202 -4.68 24.31 3.17
N GLN A 203 -5.21 24.04 1.97
CA GLN A 203 -5.08 24.95 0.84
C GLN A 203 -5.64 26.34 1.23
N GLU A 204 -6.50 26.40 2.24
CA GLU A 204 -6.99 27.60 2.92
C GLU A 204 -5.90 28.50 3.51
N GLU A 205 -4.82 27.97 4.11
CA GLU A 205 -3.73 28.81 4.64
C GLU A 205 -2.84 29.38 3.52
N LEU A 206 -2.63 28.62 2.44
CA LEU A 206 -1.92 29.11 1.25
C LEU A 206 -2.76 30.09 0.41
N TYR A 207 -4.08 29.92 0.38
CA TYR A 207 -5.00 30.88 -0.24
C TYR A 207 -5.11 32.16 0.60
N ALA A 208 -5.26 32.05 1.91
CA ALA A 208 -5.30 33.20 2.82
C ALA A 208 -3.96 33.96 2.82
N ALA A 209 -2.82 33.26 2.79
CA ALA A 209 -1.50 33.89 2.70
C ALA A 209 -1.27 34.57 1.34
N ARG A 210 -1.74 33.97 0.22
CA ARG A 210 -1.70 34.61 -1.10
C ARG A 210 -2.61 35.82 -1.19
N GLU A 211 -3.79 35.75 -0.60
CA GLU A 211 -4.77 36.85 -0.63
C GLU A 211 -4.30 38.01 0.25
N ALA A 212 -3.74 37.73 1.43
CA ALA A 212 -3.11 38.73 2.30
C ALA A 212 -1.90 39.40 1.63
N ALA A 213 -1.02 38.63 0.96
CA ALA A 213 0.10 39.18 0.21
C ALA A 213 -0.36 40.04 -0.99
N ALA A 214 -1.42 39.63 -1.69
CA ALA A 214 -2.01 40.37 -2.80
C ALA A 214 -2.77 41.64 -2.37
N ALA A 215 -3.23 41.71 -1.12
CA ALA A 215 -3.84 42.92 -0.54
C ALA A 215 -2.77 43.94 -0.11
N LEU A 216 -1.66 43.48 0.47
CA LEU A 216 -0.53 44.33 0.86
C LEU A 216 0.18 44.98 -0.33
N ALA A 217 0.25 44.30 -1.48
CA ALA A 217 0.83 44.85 -2.70
C ALA A 217 -0.05 45.90 -3.42
N ARG A 218 -1.29 46.12 -2.95
CA ARG A 218 -2.21 47.15 -3.49
C ARG A 218 -2.26 48.43 -2.65
N GLN A 219 -1.53 48.48 -1.54
CA GLN A 219 -1.28 49.68 -0.75
C GLN A 219 0.03 50.34 -1.19
#